data_AF-A0A2U3QF86-F1
#
_entry.id   AF-A0A2U3QF86-F1
#
_cell.length_a   1.000
_cell.length_b   1.000
_cell.length_c   1.000
_cell.angle_alpha   90.00
_cell.angle_beta   90.00
_cell.angle_gamma   90.00
#
_symmetry.space_group_name_H-M   'P 1'
#
loop_
_entity.id
_entity.type
_entity.pdbx_description
1 polymer ?
#
loop_
_entity_poly.entity_id
_entity_poly.type
_entity_poly.pdbx_seq_one_letter_code
_entity_poly.pdbx_strand_id
1 'polypeptide(L)'
;MGTEILFAGPAIEIDGVKYHHHVNGGGLVAETAYVADTAFIGPFAKVCGKASISGEAFVFGNAWIFDNAEVCDNAQVFGNAKVFGNARVSGNAKIYGFASVYGNANVTDFAEVCDFADVSGSSMVCLKTRVEGRTKINEDGKAETCDIKPQPAKEEGIPDSPLRSPFACLANRRKTPSHHVFSYAPGVHKLK
;
A
#
# COMPACT_ATOMS: atom_id res chain seq x y z
N MET A 1 -19.09 27.41 33.52
CA MET A 1 -17.76 26.92 33.96
C MET A 1 -17.35 25.83 32.99
N GLY A 2 -16.71 26.20 31.89
CA GLY A 2 -16.22 25.28 30.87
C GLY A 2 -14.70 25.20 31.01
N THR A 3 -14.20 23.98 31.17
CA THR A 3 -12.80 23.63 31.42
C THR A 3 -11.86 24.17 30.36
N GLU A 4 -10.98 25.09 30.75
CA GLU A 4 -9.76 25.38 30.00
C GLU A 4 -8.87 24.14 30.08
N ILE A 5 -8.74 23.41 28.96
CA ILE A 5 -7.71 22.40 28.85
C ILE A 5 -6.44 23.12 28.38
N LEU A 6 -5.69 23.66 29.34
CA LEU A 6 -4.34 24.18 29.13
C LEU A 6 -3.39 22.99 28.87
N PHE A 7 -3.32 22.50 27.63
CA PHE A 7 -2.17 21.72 27.19
C PHE A 7 -0.99 22.67 26.89
N ALA A 8 -0.43 23.25 27.96
CA ALA A 8 0.82 24.00 27.90
C ALA A 8 2.02 23.02 27.94
N GLY A 9 2.14 22.18 26.91
CA GLY A 9 3.41 21.55 26.55
C GLY A 9 4.09 22.38 25.45
N PRO A 10 5.43 22.38 25.33
CA PRO A 10 6.09 23.12 24.26
C PRO A 10 5.61 22.55 22.92
N ALA A 11 4.84 23.34 22.18
CA ALA A 11 4.46 22.99 20.81
C ALA A 11 5.77 22.73 20.04
N ILE A 12 5.94 21.49 19.58
CA ILE A 12 7.11 21.12 18.79
C ILE A 12 6.89 21.81 17.43
N GLU A 13 7.70 22.82 17.13
CA GLU A 13 7.60 23.53 15.86
C GLU A 13 8.60 22.92 14.87
N ILE A 14 8.08 22.35 13.77
CA ILE A 14 8.88 21.78 12.68
C ILE A 14 8.43 22.48 11.41
N ASP A 15 9.36 23.15 10.74
CA ASP A 15 9.11 23.87 9.48
C ASP A 15 7.92 24.87 9.56
N GLY A 16 7.76 25.54 10.71
CA GLY A 16 6.67 26.50 10.94
C GLY A 16 5.31 25.88 11.26
N VAL A 17 5.23 24.55 11.41
CA VAL A 17 4.03 23.83 11.82
C VAL A 17 4.17 23.41 13.27
N LYS A 18 3.17 23.73 14.09
CA LYS A 18 3.09 23.34 15.49
C LYS A 18 2.52 21.94 15.65
N TYR A 19 3.18 21.14 16.46
CA TYR A 19 2.78 19.78 16.81
C TYR A 19 2.58 19.64 18.31
N HIS A 20 1.67 18.75 18.67
CA HIS A 20 1.49 18.25 20.02
C HIS A 20 1.50 16.71 19.99
N HIS A 21 1.69 16.11 21.16
CA HIS A 21 1.58 14.65 21.30
C HIS A 21 0.12 14.25 21.46
N HIS A 22 -0.32 13.24 20.72
CA HIS A 22 -1.66 12.69 20.87
C HIS A 22 -1.81 12.01 22.25
N VAL A 23 -2.96 12.19 22.89
CA VAL A 23 -3.24 11.64 24.23
C VAL A 23 -3.18 10.11 24.27
N ASN A 24 -3.53 9.47 23.15
CA ASN A 24 -3.51 8.02 22.98
C ASN A 24 -2.37 7.63 22.03
N GLY A 25 -1.28 7.10 22.61
CA GLY A 25 -0.10 6.59 21.89
C GLY A 25 1.10 7.55 21.78
N GLY A 26 0.90 8.86 21.96
CA GLY A 26 2.00 9.83 22.04
C GLY A 26 2.65 10.21 20.71
N GLY A 27 2.05 9.93 19.56
CA GLY A 27 2.56 10.39 18.26
C GLY A 27 2.37 11.88 17.99
N LEU A 28 3.04 12.40 16.97
CA LEU A 28 3.05 13.83 16.64
C LEU A 28 1.86 14.20 15.76
N VAL A 29 1.01 15.10 16.25
CA VAL A 29 -0.17 15.61 15.54
C VAL A 29 -0.04 17.11 15.37
N ALA A 30 -0.14 17.59 14.12
CA ALA A 30 -0.15 19.01 13.84
C ALA A 30 -1.46 19.66 14.30
N GLU A 31 -1.41 20.92 14.73
CA GLU A 31 -2.61 21.70 15.09
C GLU A 31 -3.63 21.84 13.93
N THR A 32 -3.19 21.65 12.68
CA THR A 32 -4.05 21.72 11.49
C THR A 32 -4.80 20.42 11.21
N ALA A 33 -4.38 19.31 11.81
CA ALA A 33 -4.98 17.99 11.61
C ALA A 33 -6.01 17.71 12.72
N TYR A 34 -7.00 16.88 12.39
CA TYR A 34 -7.97 16.38 13.36
C TYR A 34 -7.67 14.92 13.67
N VAL A 35 -7.54 14.59 14.96
CA VAL A 35 -7.38 13.22 15.44
C VAL A 35 -8.30 13.05 16.64
N ALA A 36 -9.17 12.03 16.59
CA ALA A 36 -10.05 11.70 17.71
C ALA A 36 -9.28 11.00 18.84
N ASP A 37 -9.64 11.29 20.09
CA ASP A 37 -9.02 10.68 21.28
C ASP A 37 -9.07 9.14 21.29
N THR A 38 -10.06 8.56 20.60
CA THR A 38 -10.24 7.11 20.43
C THR A 38 -9.20 6.48 19.51
N ALA A 39 -8.60 7.24 18.59
CA ALA A 39 -7.56 6.75 17.70
C ALA A 39 -6.23 6.60 18.45
N PHE A 40 -5.48 5.54 18.16
CA PHE A 40 -4.14 5.34 18.69
C PHE A 40 -3.10 5.87 17.69
N ILE A 41 -2.30 6.87 18.09
CA ILE A 41 -1.19 7.40 17.28
C ILE A 41 0.11 7.11 18.03
N GLY A 42 0.92 6.18 17.53
CA GLY A 42 2.15 5.73 18.18
C GLY A 42 3.28 6.78 18.16
N PRO A 43 4.31 6.63 19.02
CA PRO A 43 5.30 7.68 19.29
C PRO A 43 6.10 8.20 18.09
N PHE A 44 6.25 7.37 17.06
CA PHE A 44 7.01 7.70 15.83
C PHE A 44 6.11 8.07 14.65
N ALA A 45 4.79 7.99 14.81
CA ALA A 45 3.85 8.34 13.76
C ALA A 45 3.69 9.86 13.71
N LYS A 46 3.49 10.38 12.49
CA LYS A 46 3.31 11.80 12.23
C LYS A 46 2.01 12.04 11.47
N VAL A 47 1.23 13.01 11.94
CA VAL A 47 -0.02 13.44 11.31
C VAL A 47 0.04 14.94 11.09
N CYS A 48 -0.13 15.41 9.85
CA CYS A 48 -0.11 16.84 9.54
C CYS A 48 -1.05 17.22 8.38
N GLY A 49 -1.02 18.48 7.95
CA GLY A 49 -1.96 18.98 6.94
C GLY A 49 -3.38 19.07 7.50
N LYS A 50 -4.38 18.85 6.66
CA LYS A 50 -5.81 18.76 7.02
C LYS A 50 -6.26 17.30 7.19
N ALA A 51 -5.33 16.40 7.54
CA ALA A 51 -5.64 15.00 7.71
C ALA A 51 -6.67 14.81 8.84
N SER A 52 -7.55 13.85 8.68
CA SER A 52 -8.61 13.53 9.64
C SER A 52 -8.52 12.06 10.04
N ILE A 53 -8.35 11.80 11.34
CA ILE A 53 -8.28 10.46 11.89
C ILE A 53 -9.38 10.30 12.94
N SER A 54 -10.23 9.30 12.78
CA SER A 54 -11.38 9.07 13.66
C SER A 54 -11.65 7.57 13.88
N GLY A 55 -12.64 7.23 14.72
CA GLY A 55 -12.91 5.84 15.08
C GLY A 55 -11.85 5.24 15.99
N GLU A 56 -11.71 3.91 15.96
CA GLU A 56 -10.67 3.14 16.65
C GLU A 56 -9.48 2.88 15.70
N ALA A 57 -9.06 3.89 14.93
CA ALA A 57 -7.96 3.76 13.99
C ALA A 57 -6.61 3.63 14.73
N PHE A 58 -5.70 2.82 14.19
CA PHE A 58 -4.36 2.59 14.75
C PHE A 58 -3.29 3.04 13.77
N VAL A 59 -2.54 4.08 14.14
CA VAL A 59 -1.44 4.62 13.34
C VAL A 59 -0.15 4.51 14.15
N PHE A 60 0.82 3.70 13.73
CA PHE A 60 2.03 3.46 14.53
C PHE A 60 3.26 3.14 13.68
N GLY A 61 4.43 2.97 14.31
CA GLY A 61 5.70 2.96 13.57
C GLY A 61 6.01 4.34 12.98
N ASN A 62 6.77 4.39 11.88
CA ASN A 62 7.11 5.61 11.16
C ASN A 62 6.03 6.00 10.14
N ALA A 63 4.77 5.66 10.39
CA ALA A 63 3.66 5.98 9.51
C ALA A 63 3.48 7.51 9.42
N TRP A 64 3.19 7.99 8.21
CA TRP A 64 3.00 9.42 7.97
C TRP A 64 1.70 9.68 7.21
N ILE A 65 0.79 10.40 7.86
CA ILE A 65 -0.50 10.80 7.29
C ILE A 65 -0.50 12.31 7.10
N PHE A 66 -0.80 12.79 5.89
CA PHE A 66 -0.77 14.22 5.59
C PHE A 66 -1.75 14.64 4.49
N ASP A 67 -1.71 15.90 4.08
CA ASP A 67 -2.67 16.54 3.17
C ASP A 67 -4.12 16.47 3.67
N ASN A 68 -5.09 15.99 2.88
CA ASN A 68 -6.50 15.83 3.26
C ASN A 68 -6.86 14.35 3.47
N ALA A 69 -5.89 13.51 3.82
CA ALA A 69 -6.12 12.08 3.99
C ALA A 69 -7.10 11.81 5.14
N GLU A 70 -7.97 10.82 4.97
CA GLU A 70 -8.94 10.38 5.96
C GLU A 70 -8.64 8.93 6.37
N VAL A 71 -8.49 8.69 7.68
CA VAL A 71 -8.37 7.34 8.25
C VAL A 71 -9.43 7.17 9.33
N CYS A 72 -10.33 6.21 9.15
CA CYS A 72 -11.46 6.02 10.06
C CYS A 72 -11.74 4.54 10.37
N ASP A 73 -12.75 4.29 11.21
CA ASP A 73 -13.13 2.96 11.71
C ASP A 73 -11.99 2.27 12.47
N ASN A 74 -11.67 1.02 12.14
CA ASN A 74 -10.61 0.21 12.77
C ASN A 74 -9.36 0.10 11.87
N ALA A 75 -9.17 1.05 10.95
CA ALA A 75 -8.09 1.01 9.98
C ALA A 75 -6.73 1.06 10.68
N GLN A 76 -5.76 0.32 10.12
CA GLN A 76 -4.40 0.24 10.67
C GLN A 76 -3.38 0.74 9.65
N VAL A 77 -2.58 1.73 10.03
CA VAL A 77 -1.50 2.28 9.20
C VAL A 77 -0.19 2.20 9.97
N PHE A 78 0.76 1.39 9.49
CA PHE A 78 1.99 1.15 10.24
C PHE A 78 3.25 0.91 9.39
N GLY A 79 4.40 0.70 10.03
CA GLY A 79 5.67 0.58 9.33
C GLY A 79 6.19 1.94 8.87
N ASN A 80 6.60 2.06 7.60
CA ASN A 80 6.98 3.32 6.94
C ASN A 80 5.92 3.77 5.92
N ALA A 81 4.66 3.35 6.11
CA ALA A 81 3.58 3.63 5.20
C ALA A 81 3.24 5.13 5.15
N LYS A 82 2.76 5.57 3.98
CA LYS A 82 2.35 6.97 3.75
C LYS A 82 0.92 7.02 3.23
N VAL A 83 0.10 7.88 3.80
CA VAL A 83 -1.26 8.16 3.35
C VAL A 83 -1.43 9.66 3.16
N PHE A 84 -1.74 10.10 1.93
CA PHE A 84 -1.77 11.53 1.59
C PHE A 84 -2.71 11.86 0.43
N GLY A 85 -2.71 13.11 -0.04
CA GLY A 85 -3.75 13.59 -0.97
C GLY A 85 -5.13 13.63 -0.32
N ASN A 86 -6.15 13.14 -1.02
CA ASN A 86 -7.52 12.95 -0.52
C ASN A 86 -7.84 11.45 -0.32
N ALA A 87 -6.81 10.63 -0.05
CA ALA A 87 -7.00 9.20 0.13
C ALA A 87 -7.85 8.90 1.36
N ARG A 88 -8.69 7.86 1.25
CA ARG A 88 -9.55 7.39 2.33
C ARG A 88 -9.22 5.95 2.70
N VAL A 89 -9.07 5.70 3.99
CA VAL A 89 -8.79 4.37 4.55
C VAL A 89 -9.80 4.10 5.65
N SER A 90 -10.58 3.04 5.51
CA SER A 90 -11.67 2.74 6.45
C SER A 90 -11.90 1.24 6.64
N GLY A 91 -12.88 0.85 7.46
CA GLY A 91 -13.10 -0.54 7.86
C GLY A 91 -11.98 -1.09 8.75
N ASN A 92 -11.53 -2.32 8.47
CA ASN A 92 -10.38 -2.98 9.09
C ASN A 92 -9.18 -3.08 8.12
N ALA A 93 -9.09 -2.14 7.17
CA ALA A 93 -8.00 -2.11 6.20
C ALA A 93 -6.63 -1.94 6.87
N LYS A 94 -5.58 -2.49 6.25
CA LYS A 94 -4.21 -2.40 6.74
C LYS A 94 -3.28 -1.85 5.67
N ILE A 95 -2.51 -0.84 6.02
CA ILE A 95 -1.48 -0.26 5.16
C ILE A 95 -0.14 -0.34 5.91
N TYR A 96 0.84 -1.03 5.34
CA TYR A 96 2.11 -1.26 6.01
C TYR A 96 3.32 -1.39 5.08
N GLY A 97 4.51 -1.59 5.65
CA GLY A 97 5.75 -1.64 4.89
C GLY A 97 6.18 -0.24 4.43
N PHE A 98 6.48 -0.09 3.15
CA PHE A 98 6.78 1.19 2.48
C PHE A 98 5.64 1.60 1.52
N ALA A 99 4.43 1.07 1.72
CA ALA A 99 3.29 1.36 0.88
C ALA A 99 2.89 2.84 0.90
N SER A 100 2.42 3.34 -0.24
CA SER A 100 1.90 4.70 -0.40
C SER A 100 0.48 4.67 -0.93
N VAL A 101 -0.46 5.30 -0.22
CA VAL A 101 -1.85 5.46 -0.67
C VAL A 101 -2.16 6.95 -0.82
N TYR A 102 -2.55 7.37 -2.01
CA TYR A 102 -2.69 8.80 -2.32
C TYR A 102 -3.71 9.09 -3.42
N GLY A 103 -3.88 10.37 -3.78
CA GLY A 103 -4.90 10.80 -4.74
C GLY A 103 -6.29 10.76 -4.13
N ASN A 104 -7.27 10.18 -4.82
CA ASN A 104 -8.63 9.95 -4.30
C ASN A 104 -8.87 8.46 -4.02
N ALA A 105 -7.80 7.70 -3.73
CA ALA A 105 -7.87 6.26 -3.55
C ALA A 105 -8.69 5.91 -2.30
N ASN A 106 -9.46 4.82 -2.39
CA ASN A 106 -10.30 4.34 -1.30
C ASN A 106 -9.91 2.91 -0.94
N VAL A 107 -9.45 2.70 0.30
CA VAL A 107 -9.02 1.39 0.82
C VAL A 107 -9.93 1.01 1.98
N THR A 108 -10.74 -0.04 1.84
CA THR A 108 -11.83 -0.36 2.77
C THR A 108 -11.87 -1.84 3.17
N ASP A 109 -12.83 -2.20 4.03
CA ASP A 109 -13.12 -3.57 4.49
C ASP A 109 -11.94 -4.26 5.20
N PHE A 110 -11.33 -5.27 4.59
CA PHE A 110 -10.18 -6.01 5.12
C PHE A 110 -9.00 -5.96 4.15
N ALA A 111 -8.95 -4.94 3.28
CA ALA A 111 -7.92 -4.80 2.28
C ALA A 111 -6.54 -4.61 2.93
N GLU A 112 -5.50 -5.19 2.33
CA GLU A 112 -4.13 -5.05 2.78
C GLU A 112 -3.26 -4.44 1.67
N VAL A 113 -2.56 -3.35 1.96
CA VAL A 113 -1.60 -2.70 1.06
C VAL A 113 -0.23 -2.71 1.73
N CYS A 114 0.74 -3.39 1.14
CA CYS A 114 2.05 -3.61 1.79
C CYS A 114 3.25 -3.53 0.85
N ASP A 115 4.44 -3.82 1.39
CA ASP A 115 5.73 -3.74 0.70
C ASP A 115 6.02 -2.38 0.08
N PHE A 116 6.10 -2.27 -1.24
CA PHE A 116 6.37 -1.03 -1.99
C PHE A 116 5.19 -0.70 -2.91
N ALA A 117 3.98 -1.06 -2.50
CA ALA A 117 2.78 -0.83 -3.29
C ALA A 117 2.38 0.65 -3.32
N ASP A 118 2.04 1.14 -4.50
CA ASP A 118 1.50 2.49 -4.72
C ASP A 118 0.04 2.37 -5.14
N VAL A 119 -0.88 2.91 -4.34
CA VAL A 119 -2.32 2.95 -4.65
C VAL A 119 -2.71 4.41 -4.82
N SER A 120 -3.23 4.76 -6.00
CA SER A 120 -3.39 6.15 -6.41
C SER A 120 -4.60 6.39 -7.32
N GLY A 121 -4.85 7.65 -7.68
CA GLY A 121 -5.97 8.03 -8.54
C GLY A 121 -7.31 7.81 -7.84
N SER A 122 -8.36 7.47 -8.60
CA SER A 122 -9.69 7.13 -8.06
C SER A 122 -9.86 5.62 -7.82
N SER A 123 -8.77 4.92 -7.47
CA SER A 123 -8.77 3.47 -7.28
C SER A 123 -9.57 3.04 -6.06
N MET A 124 -10.10 1.81 -6.12
CA MET A 124 -10.86 1.20 -5.03
C MET A 124 -10.26 -0.16 -4.69
N VAL A 125 -9.81 -0.32 -3.45
CA VAL A 125 -9.27 -1.56 -2.89
C VAL A 125 -10.14 -1.94 -1.71
N CYS A 126 -10.88 -3.03 -1.82
CA CYS A 126 -11.89 -3.40 -0.84
C CYS A 126 -11.87 -4.91 -0.56
N LEU A 127 -12.83 -5.40 0.23
CA LEU A 127 -12.96 -6.80 0.62
C LEU A 127 -11.67 -7.34 1.26
N LYS A 128 -11.19 -8.52 0.84
CA LYS A 128 -9.95 -9.15 1.32
C LYS A 128 -8.81 -9.02 0.31
N THR A 129 -8.81 -7.96 -0.51
CA THR A 129 -7.79 -7.75 -1.54
C THR A 129 -6.44 -7.48 -0.90
N ARG A 130 -5.37 -8.09 -1.44
CA ARG A 130 -3.99 -7.84 -1.01
C ARG A 130 -3.17 -7.27 -2.15
N VAL A 131 -2.62 -6.09 -1.94
CA VAL A 131 -1.72 -5.40 -2.86
C VAL A 131 -0.32 -5.44 -2.26
N GLU A 132 0.58 -6.20 -2.86
CA GLU A 132 1.91 -6.45 -2.34
C GLU A 132 2.99 -6.29 -3.41
N GLY A 133 4.26 -6.34 -3.01
CA GLY A 133 5.41 -6.11 -3.88
C GLY A 133 5.53 -4.67 -4.41
N ARG A 134 6.07 -4.52 -5.63
CA ARG A 134 6.23 -3.22 -6.33
C ARG A 134 5.06 -2.96 -7.27
N THR A 135 3.85 -3.07 -6.76
CA THR A 135 2.62 -2.95 -7.55
C THR A 135 2.13 -1.51 -7.57
N LYS A 136 1.69 -1.04 -8.74
CA LYS A 136 1.05 0.28 -8.89
C LYS A 136 -0.40 0.10 -9.33
N ILE A 137 -1.31 0.72 -8.58
CA ILE A 137 -2.73 0.81 -8.93
C ILE A 137 -3.04 2.29 -9.18
N ASN A 138 -3.42 2.61 -10.42
CA ASN A 138 -3.85 3.94 -10.86
C ASN A 138 -5.10 3.81 -11.74
N GLU A 139 -5.83 4.93 -11.93
CA GLU A 139 -6.89 5.11 -12.94
C GLU A 139 -8.02 4.05 -12.90
N ASP A 140 -9.03 4.28 -12.04
CA ASP A 140 -10.26 3.47 -11.93
C ASP A 140 -10.07 1.96 -11.67
N GLY A 141 -8.85 1.54 -11.34
CA GLY A 141 -8.54 0.19 -10.90
C GLY A 141 -9.37 -0.20 -9.68
N LYS A 142 -10.41 -0.99 -9.90
CA LYS A 142 -11.16 -1.71 -8.86
C LYS A 142 -10.48 -3.04 -8.61
N ALA A 143 -9.82 -3.14 -7.47
CA ALA A 143 -9.24 -4.40 -7.01
C ALA A 143 -10.25 -5.09 -6.10
N GLU A 144 -11.17 -5.83 -6.73
CA GLU A 144 -12.18 -6.66 -6.06
C GLU A 144 -11.65 -8.12 -6.09
N THR A 145 -10.88 -8.51 -5.09
CA THR A 145 -10.30 -9.87 -4.87
C THR A 145 -9.20 -10.35 -5.82
N CYS A 146 -8.02 -9.73 -5.78
CA CYS A 146 -6.79 -10.29 -6.34
C CYS A 146 -5.64 -10.14 -5.35
N ASP A 147 -4.82 -11.19 -5.16
CA ASP A 147 -3.43 -11.01 -4.74
C ASP A 147 -2.72 -10.34 -5.93
N ILE A 148 -2.66 -9.01 -5.95
CA ILE A 148 -1.98 -8.30 -7.04
C ILE A 148 -0.49 -8.36 -6.75
N LYS A 149 0.15 -9.41 -7.28
CA LYS A 149 1.61 -9.56 -7.25
C LYS A 149 2.24 -8.81 -8.41
N PRO A 150 3.42 -8.20 -8.22
CA PRO A 150 4.16 -7.58 -9.32
C PRO A 150 4.47 -8.65 -10.38
N GLN A 151 4.19 -8.36 -11.65
CA GLN A 151 4.69 -9.18 -12.75
C GLN A 151 6.23 -9.12 -12.72
N PRO A 152 6.96 -10.24 -12.92
CA PRO A 152 8.40 -10.18 -13.06
C PRO A 152 8.73 -9.20 -14.19
N ALA A 153 9.62 -8.25 -13.92
CA ALA A 153 10.04 -7.26 -14.89
C ALA A 153 10.42 -7.98 -16.19
N LYS A 154 9.76 -7.65 -17.31
CA LYS A 154 10.23 -8.10 -18.61
C LYS A 154 11.62 -7.51 -18.77
N GLU A 155 12.60 -8.37 -18.94
CA GLU A 155 13.93 -8.02 -19.40
C GLU A 155 13.74 -7.34 -20.76
N GLU A 156 13.77 -6.01 -20.79
CA GLU A 156 13.65 -5.25 -22.05
C GLU A 156 14.88 -5.58 -22.89
N GLY A 157 14.66 -6.45 -23.87
CA GLY A 157 15.65 -6.79 -24.87
C GLY A 157 16.16 -5.52 -25.55
N ILE A 158 17.47 -5.36 -25.52
CA ILE A 158 18.23 -4.38 -26.30
C ILE A 158 17.70 -4.45 -27.75
N PRO A 159 17.25 -3.34 -28.37
CA PRO A 159 16.83 -3.39 -29.76
C PRO A 159 18.06 -3.59 -30.64
N ASP A 160 18.24 -4.80 -31.15
CA ASP A 160 19.20 -5.08 -32.22
C ASP A 160 18.84 -4.24 -33.45
N SER A 161 19.68 -3.26 -33.74
CA SER A 161 19.64 -2.42 -34.94
C SER A 161 19.72 -3.28 -36.22
N PRO A 162 19.04 -2.91 -37.32
CA PRO A 162 19.02 -3.72 -38.53
C PRO A 162 20.21 -3.35 -39.42
N LEU A 163 21.30 -4.12 -39.36
CA LEU A 163 22.24 -4.22 -40.47
C LEU A 163 22.49 -5.70 -40.79
N ARG A 164 21.65 -6.22 -41.68
CA ARG A 164 21.92 -7.46 -42.40
C ARG A 164 23.05 -7.20 -43.40
N SER A 165 24.20 -7.84 -43.20
CA SER A 165 25.08 -8.24 -44.30
C SER A 165 25.25 -9.77 -44.26
N PRO A 166 25.33 -10.47 -45.41
CA PRO A 166 25.06 -11.90 -45.45
C PRO A 166 26.33 -12.72 -45.66
N PHE A 167 27.19 -12.95 -44.66
CA PHE A 167 28.22 -13.99 -44.75
C PHE A 167 28.64 -14.56 -43.38
N ALA A 168 28.38 -15.87 -43.20
CA ALA A 168 29.10 -16.90 -42.43
C ALA A 168 29.44 -16.68 -40.94
N CYS A 169 29.03 -17.62 -40.07
CA CYS A 169 29.90 -18.75 -39.68
C CYS A 169 29.14 -19.85 -38.88
N LEU A 170 29.35 -21.11 -39.30
CA LEU A 170 28.93 -22.35 -38.65
C LEU A 170 29.70 -22.58 -37.34
N ALA A 171 29.02 -23.01 -36.25
CA ALA A 171 29.56 -24.00 -35.28
C ALA A 171 28.52 -24.46 -34.22
N ASN A 172 27.71 -25.45 -34.62
CA ASN A 172 27.43 -26.73 -33.93
C ASN A 172 27.64 -26.88 -32.39
N ARG A 173 26.58 -27.25 -31.65
CA ARG A 173 26.37 -28.47 -30.78
C ARG A 173 25.34 -28.17 -29.66
N ARG A 174 24.11 -28.68 -29.73
CA ARG A 174 23.59 -30.02 -29.32
C ARG A 174 23.10 -30.11 -27.85
N LYS A 175 21.79 -30.41 -27.76
CA LYS A 175 21.04 -31.27 -26.79
C LYS A 175 20.28 -30.62 -25.63
N THR A 176 18.95 -30.58 -25.80
CA THR A 176 17.93 -30.96 -24.79
C THR A 176 17.78 -32.51 -24.78
N PRO A 177 17.13 -33.15 -23.77
CA PRO A 177 15.64 -33.25 -23.61
C PRO A 177 15.16 -33.16 -22.12
N SER A 178 14.06 -32.48 -21.76
CA SER A 178 12.63 -32.87 -21.73
C SER A 178 12.23 -34.13 -20.91
N HIS A 179 11.47 -33.96 -19.82
CA HIS A 179 10.48 -34.91 -19.26
C HIS A 179 9.38 -34.09 -18.55
N HIS A 180 8.20 -33.96 -19.15
CA HIS A 180 6.99 -34.81 -19.05
C HIS A 180 6.14 -34.57 -17.79
N VAL A 181 5.03 -33.83 -18.00
CA VAL A 181 3.82 -33.87 -17.17
C VAL A 181 2.81 -34.72 -17.95
N PHE A 182 2.25 -35.77 -17.33
CA PHE A 182 1.13 -36.55 -17.87
C PHE A 182 -0.03 -36.53 -16.88
N SER A 183 -1.20 -36.18 -17.41
CA SER A 183 -2.53 -36.26 -16.81
C SER A 183 -3.08 -37.70 -16.89
N TYR A 184 -3.87 -38.09 -15.87
CA TYR A 184 -4.77 -39.25 -15.82
C TYR A 184 -6.22 -38.72 -15.93
N ALA A 185 -7.26 -39.36 -16.46
CA ALA A 185 -7.59 -40.70 -16.98
C ALA A 185 -8.72 -40.50 -18.05
N PRO A 186 -9.58 -41.45 -18.54
CA PRO A 186 -9.92 -42.81 -18.07
C PRO A 186 -10.09 -43.89 -19.18
N GLY A 187 -10.32 -45.15 -18.79
CA GLY A 187 -11.14 -46.08 -19.58
C GLY A 187 -10.71 -47.55 -19.70
N VAL A 188 -11.42 -48.40 -18.95
CA VAL A 188 -11.98 -49.73 -19.32
C VAL A 188 -11.06 -50.85 -19.84
N HIS A 189 -10.92 -51.90 -19.03
CA HIS A 189 -10.78 -53.28 -19.50
C HIS A 189 -11.38 -54.26 -18.49
N LYS A 190 -12.22 -55.20 -18.96
CA LYS A 190 -11.75 -56.58 -19.21
C LYS A 190 -12.79 -57.48 -19.89
N LEU A 191 -12.29 -58.22 -20.87
CA LEU A 191 -12.75 -59.52 -21.39
C LEU A 191 -12.81 -60.55 -20.24
N LYS A 192 -13.63 -61.59 -20.26
CA LYS A 192 -13.63 -62.73 -21.20
C LYS A 192 -14.90 -63.55 -20.96
#